data_AF-A0A446ASH5-F1
#
_entry.id   AF-A0A446ASH5-F1
#
_cell.length_a   1.000
_cell.length_b   1.000
_cell.length_c   1.000
_cell.angle_alpha   90.00
_cell.angle_beta   90.00
_cell.angle_gamma   90.00
#
_symmetry.space_group_name_H-M   'P 1'
#
loop_
_entity.id
_entity.type
_entity.pdbx_description
1 polymer ?
#
loop_
_entity_poly.entity_id
_entity_poly.type
_entity_poly.pdbx_seq_one_letter_code
_entity_poly.pdbx_strand_id
1 'polypeptide(L)'
;MLGADFKFLECRMSRRLPLIALLVFLPLWLAASYGLRYVLMEDAHWVATCADQAQLWGCQARSVMGLMIHFRVLAWSALGLALLAMLVSGRAGWRLAVAALVCGVPALVLYTASIAVFAVVLAGLRLVRRSS
;
A
#
# COMPACT_ATOMS: atom_id res chain seq x y z
N MET A 1 -27.35 26.92 -21.33
CA MET A 1 -27.46 26.27 -20.00
C MET A 1 -26.75 24.90 -19.94
N LEU A 2 -26.73 24.07 -20.99
CA LEU A 2 -26.01 22.77 -20.98
C LEU A 2 -24.47 22.82 -20.81
N GLY A 3 -23.80 23.91 -21.19
CA GLY A 3 -22.33 23.99 -21.14
C GLY A 3 -21.73 24.19 -19.74
N ALA A 4 -22.52 24.69 -18.79
CA ALA A 4 -22.07 24.88 -17.40
C ALA A 4 -22.08 23.57 -16.61
N ASP A 5 -23.12 22.74 -16.83
CA ASP A 5 -23.22 21.41 -16.25
C ASP A 5 -22.08 20.49 -16.70
N PHE A 6 -21.74 20.50 -18.00
CA PHE A 6 -20.67 19.65 -18.51
C PHE A 6 -19.30 20.02 -17.94
N LYS A 7 -18.94 21.32 -17.90
CA LYS A 7 -17.71 21.78 -17.25
C LYS A 7 -17.68 21.48 -15.74
N PHE A 8 -18.83 21.52 -15.07
CA PHE A 8 -18.93 21.20 -13.65
C PHE A 8 -18.80 19.69 -13.39
N LEU A 9 -19.37 18.85 -14.27
CA LEU A 9 -19.16 17.41 -14.29
C LEU A 9 -17.72 17.06 -14.57
N GLU A 10 -17.07 17.66 -15.58
CA GLU A 10 -15.66 17.41 -15.91
C GLU A 10 -14.72 17.82 -14.76
N CYS A 11 -14.94 18.99 -14.15
CA CYS A 11 -14.15 19.47 -13.02
C CYS A 11 -14.36 18.60 -11.76
N ARG A 12 -15.60 18.13 -11.54
CA ARG A 12 -15.95 17.18 -10.47
C ARG A 12 -15.35 15.80 -10.72
N MET A 13 -15.35 15.32 -11.96
CA MET A 13 -14.81 14.02 -12.35
C MET A 13 -13.30 14.00 -12.26
N SER A 14 -12.60 15.03 -12.74
CA SER A 14 -11.14 15.17 -12.58
C SER A 14 -10.70 15.09 -11.11
N ARG A 15 -11.49 15.67 -10.19
CA ARG A 15 -11.20 15.65 -8.75
C ARG A 15 -11.60 14.33 -8.07
N ARG A 16 -12.57 13.58 -8.60
CA ARG A 16 -13.05 12.31 -8.04
C ARG A 16 -12.37 11.07 -8.64
N LEU A 17 -11.87 11.16 -9.87
CA LEU A 17 -11.11 10.10 -10.53
C LEU A 17 -9.97 9.54 -9.67
N PRO A 18 -9.08 10.36 -9.08
CA PRO A 18 -7.98 9.84 -8.26
C PRO A 18 -8.47 9.13 -7.00
N LEU A 19 -9.62 9.55 -6.45
CA LEU A 19 -10.24 8.91 -5.29
C LEU A 19 -10.88 7.57 -5.66
N ILE A 20 -11.59 7.49 -6.78
CA ILE A 20 -12.18 6.24 -7.28
C ILE A 20 -11.07 5.24 -7.62
N ALA A 21 -10.01 5.70 -8.31
CA ALA A 21 -8.85 4.88 -8.61
C ALA A 21 -8.20 4.33 -7.33
N LEU A 22 -8.03 5.17 -6.30
CA LEU A 22 -7.52 4.71 -5.00
C LEU A 22 -8.47 3.70 -4.34
N LEU A 23 -9.77 3.92 -4.39
CA LEU A 23 -10.79 3.04 -3.79
C LEU A 23 -10.83 1.64 -4.44
N VAL A 24 -10.52 1.54 -5.73
CA VAL A 24 -10.41 0.26 -6.45
C VAL A 24 -9.02 -0.36 -6.25
N PHE A 25 -7.98 0.47 -6.27
CA PHE A 25 -6.60 0.00 -6.11
C PHE A 25 -6.34 -0.60 -4.73
N LEU A 26 -6.85 0.01 -3.66
CA LEU A 26 -6.61 -0.45 -2.29
C LEU A 26 -7.11 -1.87 -2.00
N PRO A 27 -8.35 -2.28 -2.33
CA PRO A 27 -8.81 -3.66 -2.13
C PRO A 27 -8.08 -4.64 -3.04
N LEU A 28 -7.73 -4.24 -4.27
CA LEU A 28 -6.96 -5.10 -5.17
C LEU A 28 -5.55 -5.36 -4.63
N TRP A 29 -4.91 -4.32 -4.10
CA TRP A 29 -3.59 -4.40 -3.47
C TRP A 29 -3.62 -5.22 -2.17
N LEU A 30 -4.70 -5.08 -1.39
CA LEU A 30 -4.94 -5.91 -0.22
C LEU A 30 -5.07 -7.40 -0.61
N ALA A 31 -5.86 -7.70 -1.64
CA ALA A 31 -6.01 -9.06 -2.16
C ALA A 31 -4.68 -9.64 -2.65
N ALA A 32 -3.88 -8.84 -3.38
CA ALA A 32 -2.54 -9.25 -3.80
C ALA A 32 -1.62 -9.54 -2.60
N SER A 33 -1.68 -8.70 -1.55
CA SER A 33 -0.90 -8.90 -0.32
C SER A 33 -1.30 -10.18 0.42
N TYR A 34 -2.61 -10.50 0.45
CA TYR A 34 -3.10 -11.75 0.99
C TYR A 34 -2.70 -12.97 0.16
N GLY A 35 -2.73 -12.85 -1.16
CA GLY A 35 -2.20 -13.87 -2.07
C GLY A 35 -0.73 -14.16 -1.77
N LEU A 36 0.09 -13.11 -1.60
CA LEU A 36 1.50 -13.28 -1.26
C LEU A 36 1.70 -14.00 0.08
N ARG A 37 0.89 -13.68 1.11
CA ARG A 37 0.97 -14.36 2.40
C ARG A 37 0.56 -15.83 2.29
N TYR A 38 -0.63 -16.12 1.80
CA TYR A 38 -1.16 -17.48 1.87
C TYR A 38 -0.57 -18.42 0.80
N VAL A 39 -0.34 -17.92 -0.42
CA VAL A 39 0.11 -18.75 -1.54
C VAL A 39 1.63 -18.92 -1.55
N LEU A 40 2.40 -17.90 -1.13
CA LEU A 40 3.87 -17.97 -1.19
C LEU A 40 4.50 -18.28 0.18
N MET A 41 3.96 -17.76 1.28
CA MET A 41 4.49 -18.01 2.63
C MET A 41 3.83 -19.16 3.37
N GLU A 42 2.54 -19.42 3.19
CA GLU A 42 1.83 -20.42 4.00
C GLU A 42 1.66 -21.77 3.29
N ASP A 43 1.85 -21.80 1.98
CA ASP A 43 1.64 -23.00 1.18
C ASP A 43 2.74 -24.06 1.38
N ALA A 44 2.30 -25.30 1.66
CA ALA A 44 3.17 -26.43 1.98
C ALA A 44 3.98 -26.95 0.77
N HIS A 45 3.48 -26.75 -0.45
CA HIS A 45 4.18 -27.16 -1.68
C HIS A 45 5.51 -26.42 -1.83
N TRP A 46 5.53 -25.11 -1.55
CA TRP A 46 6.75 -24.31 -1.61
C TRP A 46 7.74 -24.66 -0.49
N VAL A 47 7.26 -25.04 0.69
CA VAL A 47 8.15 -25.46 1.80
C VAL A 47 8.91 -26.74 1.45
N ALA A 48 8.21 -27.76 0.92
CA ALA A 48 8.84 -29.00 0.49
C ALA A 48 9.83 -28.76 -0.67
N THR A 49 9.44 -27.96 -1.65
CA THR A 49 10.27 -27.64 -2.82
C THR A 49 11.53 -26.85 -2.45
N CYS A 50 11.43 -25.89 -1.52
CA CYS A 50 12.56 -25.08 -1.10
C CYS A 50 13.54 -25.81 -0.17
N ALA A 51 13.12 -26.90 0.48
CA ALA A 51 14.01 -27.75 1.26
C ALA A 51 14.97 -28.55 0.35
N ASP A 52 14.51 -28.92 -0.85
CA ASP A 52 15.29 -29.69 -1.83
C ASP A 52 16.06 -28.80 -2.81
N GLN A 53 15.47 -27.68 -3.27
CA GLN A 53 16.02 -26.82 -4.33
C GLN A 53 15.98 -25.33 -3.97
N ALA A 54 16.90 -24.90 -3.10
CA ALA A 54 16.96 -23.52 -2.57
C ALA A 54 17.27 -22.42 -3.60
N GLN A 55 17.78 -22.76 -4.79
CA GLN A 55 18.11 -21.80 -5.85
C GLN A 55 16.92 -21.40 -6.73
N LEU A 56 15.74 -21.98 -6.50
CA LEU A 56 14.54 -21.59 -7.24
C LEU A 56 14.10 -20.16 -6.87
N TRP A 57 13.60 -19.43 -7.87
CA TRP A 57 13.18 -18.05 -7.73
C TRP A 57 12.11 -17.85 -6.64
N GLY A 58 11.19 -18.80 -6.47
CA GLY A 58 10.15 -18.76 -5.44
C GLY A 58 10.72 -18.86 -4.02
N CYS A 59 11.79 -19.63 -3.84
CA CYS A 59 12.49 -19.78 -2.55
C CYS A 59 13.28 -18.53 -2.19
N GLN A 60 13.94 -17.90 -3.17
CA GLN A 60 14.59 -16.62 -3.00
C GLN A 60 13.56 -15.53 -2.62
N ALA A 61 12.43 -15.45 -3.32
CA ALA A 61 11.36 -14.51 -3.01
C ALA A 61 10.82 -14.70 -1.58
N ARG A 62 10.61 -15.96 -1.15
CA ARG A 62 10.19 -16.29 0.23
C ARG A 62 11.22 -15.85 1.27
N SER A 63 12.51 -16.08 1.02
CA SER A 63 13.60 -15.69 1.94
C SER A 63 13.73 -14.18 2.08
N VAL A 64 13.67 -13.43 0.98
CA VAL A 64 13.74 -11.97 0.95
C VAL A 64 12.55 -11.37 1.68
N MET A 65 11.35 -11.91 1.45
CA MET A 65 10.16 -11.45 2.15
C MET A 65 10.24 -11.74 3.65
N GLY A 66 10.76 -12.90 4.06
CA GLY A 66 11.03 -13.22 5.47
C GLY A 66 11.98 -12.20 6.12
N LEU A 67 13.07 -11.84 5.43
CA LEU A 67 14.01 -10.80 5.85
C LEU A 67 13.34 -9.43 5.96
N MET A 68 12.54 -9.03 4.98
CA MET A 68 11.81 -7.75 5.01
C MET A 68 10.82 -7.65 6.18
N ILE A 69 10.17 -8.77 6.55
CA ILE A 69 9.30 -8.85 7.73
C ILE A 69 10.12 -8.75 9.02
N HIS A 70 11.21 -9.50 9.12
CA HIS A 70 12.07 -9.50 10.31
C HIS A 70 12.60 -8.10 10.64
N PHE A 71 13.14 -7.40 9.63
CA PHE A 71 13.63 -6.03 9.77
C PHE A 71 12.53 -4.96 9.75
N ARG A 72 11.27 -5.36 9.55
CA ARG A 72 10.11 -4.46 9.48
C ARG A 72 10.30 -3.33 8.46
N VAL A 73 11.02 -3.59 7.37
CA VAL A 73 11.44 -2.57 6.40
C VAL A 73 10.23 -1.86 5.81
N LEU A 74 9.19 -2.63 5.46
CA LEU A 74 7.93 -2.10 4.91
C LEU A 74 7.17 -1.21 5.91
N ALA A 75 7.22 -1.54 7.20
CA ALA A 75 6.52 -0.77 8.21
C ALA A 75 7.24 0.56 8.52
N TRP A 76 8.57 0.53 8.62
CA TRP A 76 9.38 1.73 8.80
C TRP A 76 9.30 2.66 7.59
N SER A 77 9.34 2.12 6.37
CA SER A 77 9.19 2.92 5.16
C SER A 77 7.79 3.55 5.07
N ALA A 78 6.73 2.79 5.35
CA ALA A 78 5.37 3.30 5.38
C ALA A 78 5.20 4.41 6.43
N LEU A 79 5.75 4.22 7.63
CA LEU A 79 5.69 5.24 8.68
C LEU A 79 6.46 6.50 8.31
N GLY A 80 7.70 6.36 7.81
CA GLY A 80 8.50 7.48 7.34
C GLY A 80 7.79 8.29 6.25
N LEU A 81 7.21 7.60 5.26
CA LEU A 81 6.43 8.24 4.20
C LEU A 81 5.18 8.93 4.74
N ALA A 82 4.46 8.31 5.69
CA ALA A 82 3.27 8.90 6.28
C ALA A 82 3.60 10.19 7.07
N LEU A 83 4.71 10.20 7.81
CA LEU A 83 5.19 11.38 8.53
C LEU A 83 5.63 12.49 7.56
N LEU A 84 6.37 12.15 6.50
CA LEU A 84 6.74 13.11 5.45
C LEU A 84 5.50 13.67 4.74
N ALA A 85 4.48 12.84 4.50
CA ALA A 85 3.22 13.28 3.90
C ALA A 85 2.47 14.32 4.76
N MET A 86 2.61 14.26 6.10
CA MET A 86 2.05 15.26 7.01
C MET A 86 2.75 16.61 6.92
N LEU A 87 4.08 16.60 6.74
CA LEU A 87 4.90 17.80 6.71
C LEU A 87 4.79 18.54 5.37
N VAL A 88 4.60 17.81 4.26
CA VAL A 88 4.56 18.38 2.92
C VAL A 88 3.14 18.84 2.54
N SER A 89 2.99 20.11 2.16
CA SER A 89 1.73 20.69 1.70
C SER A 89 1.42 20.37 0.23
N GLY A 90 0.15 20.57 -0.17
CA GLY A 90 -0.30 20.41 -1.56
C GLY A 90 -0.26 18.98 -2.12
N ARG A 91 -0.02 18.87 -3.44
CA ARG A 91 -0.10 17.61 -4.22
C ARG A 91 1.01 16.62 -3.89
N ALA A 92 2.18 17.11 -3.48
CA ALA A 92 3.30 16.25 -3.12
C ALA A 92 3.00 15.44 -1.85
N GLY A 93 2.41 16.06 -0.82
CA GLY A 93 1.94 15.36 0.38
C GLY A 93 0.86 14.31 0.09
N TRP A 94 -0.02 14.57 -0.89
CA TRP A 94 -1.01 13.58 -1.33
C TRP A 94 -0.34 12.35 -1.96
N ARG A 95 0.64 12.53 -2.85
CA ARG A 95 1.40 11.43 -3.47
C ARG A 95 2.17 10.61 -2.43
N LEU A 96 2.77 11.28 -1.44
CA LEU A 96 3.46 10.62 -0.34
C LEU A 96 2.49 9.80 0.52
N ALA A 97 1.28 10.29 0.77
CA ALA A 97 0.26 9.53 1.49
C ALA A 97 -0.19 8.28 0.72
N VAL A 98 -0.34 8.37 -0.61
CA VAL A 98 -0.62 7.18 -1.43
C VAL A 98 0.54 6.19 -1.38
N ALA A 99 1.78 6.65 -1.51
CA ALA A 99 2.95 5.78 -1.38
C ALA A 99 3.03 5.10 0.01
N ALA A 100 2.72 5.84 1.07
CA ALA A 100 2.64 5.30 2.42
C ALA A 100 1.57 4.20 2.54
N LEU A 101 0.41 4.34 1.89
CA LEU A 101 -0.61 3.28 1.84
C LEU A 101 -0.15 2.04 1.07
N VAL A 102 0.52 2.23 -0.06
CA VAL A 102 1.06 1.12 -0.87
C VAL A 102 2.05 0.29 -0.06
N CYS A 103 2.88 0.92 0.77
CA CYS A 103 3.82 0.21 1.66
C CYS A 103 3.16 -0.32 2.95
N GLY A 104 2.21 0.44 3.51
CA GLY A 104 1.57 0.15 4.78
C GLY A 104 0.58 -1.03 4.72
N VAL A 105 -0.16 -1.17 3.61
CA VAL A 105 -1.13 -2.27 3.44
C VAL A 105 -0.43 -3.64 3.42
N PRO A 106 0.63 -3.88 2.65
CA PRO A 106 1.42 -5.11 2.73
C PRO A 106 2.02 -5.30 4.12
N ALA A 107 2.59 -4.26 4.74
CA ALA A 107 3.16 -4.37 6.09
C ALA A 107 2.12 -4.82 7.15
N LEU A 108 0.87 -4.36 7.01
CA LEU A 108 -0.25 -4.75 7.87
C LEU A 108 -0.60 -6.23 7.70
N VAL A 109 -0.58 -6.74 6.47
CA VAL A 109 -0.93 -8.13 6.16
C VAL A 109 0.22 -9.11 6.48
N LEU A 110 1.47 -8.72 6.21
CA LEU A 110 2.68 -9.54 6.38
C LEU A 110 3.24 -9.48 7.82
N TYR A 111 2.37 -9.56 8.84
CA TYR A 111 2.74 -9.70 10.27
C TYR A 111 3.42 -8.48 10.94
N THR A 112 3.38 -7.26 10.40
CA THR A 112 3.93 -6.05 11.06
C THR A 112 2.84 -5.04 11.42
N ALA A 113 1.75 -5.52 12.02
CA ALA A 113 0.56 -4.70 12.24
C ALA A 113 0.78 -3.51 13.20
N SER A 114 1.57 -3.68 14.26
CA SER A 114 1.70 -2.67 15.33
C SER A 114 2.19 -1.30 14.84
N ILE A 115 3.09 -1.25 13.86
CA ILE A 115 3.59 0.00 13.27
C ILE A 115 2.77 0.40 12.03
N ALA A 116 2.37 -0.59 11.22
CA ALA A 116 1.67 -0.36 9.97
C ALA A 116 0.29 0.29 10.16
N VAL A 117 -0.44 -0.04 11.25
CA VAL A 117 -1.73 0.60 11.55
C VAL A 117 -1.59 2.11 11.65
N PHE A 118 -0.60 2.60 12.39
CA PHE A 118 -0.37 4.05 12.54
C PHE A 118 -0.04 4.70 11.21
N ALA A 119 0.81 4.07 10.39
CA ALA A 119 1.17 4.58 9.07
C ALA A 119 -0.05 4.70 8.14
N VAL A 120 -0.90 3.66 8.10
CA VAL A 120 -2.13 3.63 7.28
C VAL A 120 -3.13 4.68 7.75
N VAL A 121 -3.33 4.82 9.07
CA VAL A 121 -4.22 5.85 9.62
C VAL A 121 -3.73 7.25 9.30
N LEU A 122 -2.45 7.55 9.52
CA LEU A 122 -1.85 8.85 9.20
C LEU A 122 -2.00 9.17 7.71
N ALA A 123 -1.68 8.22 6.84
CA ALA A 123 -1.84 8.38 5.40
C ALA A 123 -3.30 8.62 5.00
N GLY A 124 -4.25 7.87 5.57
CA GLY A 124 -5.68 8.06 5.36
C GLY A 124 -6.17 9.45 5.78
N LEU A 125 -5.76 9.90 6.97
CA LEU A 125 -6.06 11.25 7.46
C LEU A 125 -5.50 12.33 6.51
N ARG A 126 -4.32 12.12 5.91
CA ARG A 126 -3.75 13.08 4.95
C ARG A 126 -4.62 13.26 3.71
N LEU A 127 -5.17 12.16 3.21
CA LEU A 127 -5.95 12.12 1.97
C LEU A 127 -7.32 12.79 2.14
N VAL A 128 -7.90 12.71 3.33
CA VAL A 128 -9.20 13.30 3.66
C VAL A 128 -9.06 14.76 4.13
N ARG A 129 -7.90 15.14 4.68
CA ARG A 129 -7.63 16.53 5.09
C ARG A 129 -7.78 17.44 3.87
N ARG A 130 -8.74 18.37 3.94
CA ARG A 130 -8.96 19.39 2.89
C ARG A 130 -7.62 20.06 2.60
N SER A 131 -7.27 20.15 1.32
CA SER A 131 -6.10 20.85 0.85
C SER A 131 -6.23 22.34 1.21
N SER A 132 -5.70 22.72 2.37
CA SER A 132 -5.32 24.11 2.65
C SER A 132 -4.18 24.51 1.73
#